data_AF-A0A7X0VIK0-F1
#
_entry.id   AF-A0A7X0VIK0-F1
#
_cell.length_a   1.000
_cell.length_b   1.000
_cell.length_c   1.000
_cell.angle_alpha   90.00
_cell.angle_beta   90.00
_cell.angle_gamma   90.00
#
_symmetry.space_group_name_H-M   'P 1'
#
loop_
_entity.id
_entity.type
_entity.pdbx_description
1 polymer ?
#
loop_
_entity_poly.entity_id
_entity_poly.type
_entity_poly.pdbx_seq_one_letter_code
_entity_poly.pdbx_strand_id
1 'polypeptide(L)' 'MKNRVKIARIEHGNLSQEELADLIGVSRQTISLIESGKYNPTLKLCLALSKVLNKKLDDLFWMEEDAGDE' A
#
# COMPACT_ATOMS: atom_id res chain seq x y z
N MET A 1 0.97 -10.74 0.78
CA MET A 1 1.90 -9.63 0.49
C MET A 1 1.95 -8.72 1.70
N LYS A 2 3.12 -8.56 2.30
CA LYS A 2 3.33 -7.56 3.34
C LYS A 2 3.47 -6.18 2.70
N ASN A 3 3.07 -5.16 3.45
CA ASN A 3 3.19 -3.78 3.00
C ASN A 3 3.37 -2.82 4.17
N ARG A 4 3.86 -1.61 3.89
CA ARG A 4 3.91 -0.50 4.86
C ARG A 4 3.12 0.73 4.41
N VAL A 5 2.07 0.54 3.61
CA VAL A 5 1.28 1.64 3.01
C VAL A 5 0.78 2.61 4.07
N LYS A 6 0.30 2.10 5.21
CA LYS A 6 -0.16 2.93 6.33
C LYS A 6 0.93 3.88 6.84
N ILE A 7 2.15 3.36 7.04
CA ILE A 7 3.28 4.15 7.54
C ILE A 7 3.67 5.20 6.49
N ALA A 8 3.81 4.79 5.23
CA ALA A 8 4.15 5.70 4.14
C ALA A 8 3.08 6.81 3.94
N ARG A 9 1.79 6.50 4.12
CA ARG A 9 0.70 7.48 4.09
C ARG A 9 0.85 8.53 5.19
N ILE A 10 1.21 8.10 6.40
CA ILE A 10 1.43 9.01 7.53
C ILE A 10 2.69 9.87 7.31
N GLU A 11 3.79 9.27 6.85
CA GLU A 11 5.04 9.98 6.54
C GLU A 11 4.89 11.01 5.42
N HIS A 12 3.98 10.76 4.46
CA HIS A 12 3.77 11.65 3.32
C HIS A 12 3.07 12.97 3.69
N GLY A 13 2.42 13.05 4.86
CA GLY A 13 1.70 14.26 5.28
C GLY A 13 0.52 14.01 6.21
N ASN A 14 0.52 12.87 6.92
CA ASN A 14 -0.59 12.43 7.77
C ASN A 14 -1.93 12.35 7.03
N LEU A 15 -1.91 11.98 5.75
CA LEU A 15 -3.11 11.80 4.94
C LEU A 15 -4.02 10.77 5.61
N SER A 16 -5.33 10.98 5.59
CA SER A 16 -6.33 9.98 5.92
C SER A 16 -6.43 8.91 4.83
N GLN A 17 -7.08 7.78 5.15
CA GLN A 17 -7.35 6.74 4.16
C GLN A 17 -8.24 7.25 3.02
N GLU A 18 -9.14 8.20 3.30
CA GLU A 18 -10.02 8.80 2.28
C GLU A 18 -9.21 9.66 1.31
N GLU A 19 -8.36 10.55 1.83
CA GLU A 19 -7.52 11.41 0.99
C GLU A 19 -6.59 10.59 0.08
N LEU A 20 -6.00 9.51 0.60
CA LEU A 20 -5.19 8.61 -0.23
C LEU A 20 -6.05 7.90 -1.29
N ALA A 21 -7.28 7.52 -0.96
CA ALA A 21 -8.20 6.87 -1.88
C ALA A 21 -8.60 7.81 -3.02
N ASP A 22 -8.92 9.07 -2.70
CA ASP A 22 -9.25 10.12 -3.65
C ASP A 22 -8.09 10.42 -4.61
N LEU A 23 -6.86 10.53 -4.10
CA LEU A 23 -5.66 10.75 -4.91
C LEU A 23 -5.39 9.62 -5.91
N ILE A 24 -5.83 8.40 -5.61
CA ILE A 24 -5.60 7.20 -6.42
C ILE A 24 -6.80 6.86 -7.30
N GLY A 25 -7.99 7.34 -6.96
CA GLY A 25 -9.24 6.99 -7.62
C GLY A 25 -9.76 5.61 -7.23
N VAL A 26 -9.68 5.25 -5.95
CA VAL A 26 -10.25 4.02 -5.38
C VAL A 26 -11.14 4.33 -4.18
N SER A 27 -11.81 3.32 -3.63
CA SER A 27 -12.58 3.51 -2.41
C SER A 27 -11.67 3.54 -1.17
N ARG A 28 -12.09 4.25 -0.11
CA ARG A 28 -11.46 4.17 1.22
C ARG A 28 -11.33 2.73 1.73
N GLN A 29 -12.33 1.89 1.45
CA GLN A 29 -12.32 0.48 1.82
C GLN A 29 -11.17 -0.27 1.15
N THR A 30 -10.87 0.05 -0.12
CA THR A 30 -9.72 -0.52 -0.84
C THR A 30 -8.42 -0.19 -0.10
N ILE A 31 -8.20 1.07 0.28
CA ILE A 31 -7.01 1.48 1.05
C ILE A 31 -6.95 0.75 2.40
N SER A 32 -8.07 0.67 3.12
CA SER A 32 -8.16 -0.04 4.40
C SER A 32 -7.79 -1.53 4.30
N LEU A 33 -8.25 -2.22 3.24
CA LEU A 33 -7.93 -3.62 3.00
C LEU A 33 -6.46 -3.82 2.61
N ILE A 34 -5.86 -2.91 1.85
CA ILE A 34 -4.43 -2.92 1.55
C ILE A 34 -3.62 -2.76 2.85
N GLU A 35 -3.90 -1.72 3.64
CA GLU A 35 -3.14 -1.42 4.86
C GLU A 35 -3.23 -2.53 5.92
N SER A 36 -4.33 -3.28 5.93
CA SER A 36 -4.51 -4.43 6.81
C SER A 36 -3.95 -5.74 6.25
N GLY A 37 -3.39 -5.73 5.03
CA GLY A 37 -2.87 -6.92 4.36
C GLY A 37 -3.95 -7.91 3.89
N LYS A 38 -5.24 -7.53 3.99
CA LYS A 38 -6.40 -8.38 3.63
C LYS A 38 -6.72 -8.36 2.14
N TYR A 39 -6.05 -7.50 1.37
CA TYR A 39 -6.19 -7.41 -0.07
C TYR A 39 -4.81 -7.38 -0.71
N ASN A 40 -4.62 -8.23 -1.71
CA ASN A 40 -3.43 -8.21 -2.56
C ASN A 40 -3.67 -7.23 -3.73
N PRO A 41 -3.09 -6.02 -3.70
CA PRO A 41 -3.30 -5.03 -4.74
C PRO A 41 -2.76 -5.49 -6.10
N THR A 42 -3.40 -5.03 -7.18
CA THR A 42 -2.87 -5.22 -8.53
C THR A 42 -1.58 -4.40 -8.72
N LEU A 43 -0.71 -4.80 -9.65
CA LEU A 43 0.50 -4.04 -9.98
C LEU A 43 0.20 -2.56 -10.29
N LYS A 44 -0.90 -2.28 -10.98
CA LYS A 44 -1.36 -0.91 -11.28
C LYS A 44 -1.58 -0.10 -9.99
N LEU A 45 -2.20 -0.71 -8.98
CA LEU A 45 -2.48 -0.05 -7.71
C LEU A 45 -1.21 0.11 -6.88
N CYS A 46 -0.31 -0.86 -6.90
CA CYS A 46 1.01 -0.74 -6.25
C CYS A 46 1.83 0.42 -6.86
N LEU A 47 1.84 0.54 -8.19
CA LEU A 47 2.50 1.63 -8.90
C LEU A 47 1.85 3.00 -8.61
N ALA A 48 0.52 3.06 -8.52
CA ALA A 48 -0.19 4.29 -8.15
C ALA A 48 0.17 4.73 -6.72
N LEU A 49 0.17 3.81 -5.76
CA LEU A 49 0.58 4.06 -4.38
C LEU A 49 2.04 4.52 -4.29
N SER A 50 2.94 3.88 -5.03
CA SER A 50 4.35 4.26 -5.14
C SER A 50 4.52 5.70 -5.63
N LYS A 51 3.78 6.09 -6.68
CA LYS A 51 3.82 7.45 -7.23
C LYS A 51 3.25 8.50 -6.26
N VAL A 52 2.07 8.26 -5.70
CA VAL A 52 1.40 9.21 -4.80
C VAL A 52 2.19 9.39 -3.52
N LEU A 53 2.66 8.29 -2.91
CA LEU A 53 3.37 8.35 -1.64
C LEU A 53 4.86 8.72 -1.79
N ASN A 54 5.36 8.88 -3.02
CA ASN A 54 6.76 9.13 -3.35
C ASN A 54 7.71 8.12 -2.69
N LYS A 55 7.41 6.82 -2.85
CA LYS A 55 8.20 5.70 -2.34
C LYS A 55 8.44 4.70 -3.47
N LYS A 56 9.54 3.94 -3.42
CA LYS A 56 9.74 2.83 -4.35
C LYS A 56 8.72 1.71 -4.11
N LEU A 57 8.55 0.82 -5.08
CA LEU A 57 7.64 -0.32 -4.94
C LEU A 57 8.10 -1.24 -3.81
N ASP A 58 9.39 -1.59 -3.79
CA ASP A 58 10.02 -2.47 -2.79
C ASP A 58 10.03 -1.86 -1.39
N ASP A 59 9.99 -0.52 -1.33
CA ASP A 59 9.79 0.22 -0.09
C ASP A 59 8.37 0.05 0.45
N LEU A 60 7.37 -0.20 -0.40
CA LEU A 60 5.96 -0.27 0.02
C LEU A 60 5.46 -1.69 0.18
N PHE A 61 5.93 -2.63 -0.62
CA PHE A 61 5.39 -3.98 -0.75
C PHE A 61 6.51 -5.02 -0.84
N TRP A 62 6.31 -6.16 -0.17
CA TRP A 62 7.19 -7.31 -0.30
C TRP A 62 6.43 -8.62 -0.10
N MET A 63 6.95 -9.70 -0.68
CA MET A 63 6.48 -11.05 -0.36
C MET A 63 7.04 -11.43 1.00
N GLU A 64 6.22 -12.10 1.83
CA GLU A 64 6.84 -12.91 2.88
C GLU A 64 7.58 -14.00 2.12
N GLU A 65 8.89 -14.15 2.38
CA GLU A 65 9.53 -15.41 2.04
C GLU A 65 8.72 -16.46 2.79
N ASP A 66 8.05 -17.35 2.04
CA ASP A 66 7.60 -18.59 2.64
C ASP A 66 8.85 -19.16 3.30
N ALA A 67 8.80 -19.31 4.63
CA ALA A 67 9.75 -20.13 5.36
C ALA A 67 9.51 -21.58 4.93
N GLY A 68 9.78 -21.88 3.66
CA GLY A 68 9.77 -23.19 3.07
C GLY A 68 11.07 -23.85 3.47
N ASP A 69 10.99 -24.59 4.57
CA ASP A 69 11.59 -25.91 4.75
C ASP A 69 13.02 -26.06 4.19
N GLU A 70 14.03 -25.71 5.00
CA GLU A 70 15.31 -26.44 5.01
C GLU A 70 15.20 -27.69 5.91
#